data_AF-A0A916HCR5-F1
#
_entry.id   AF-A0A916HCR5-F1
#
_cell.length_a   1.000
_cell.length_b   1.000
_cell.length_c   1.000
_cell.angle_alpha   90.00
_cell.angle_beta   90.00
_cell.angle_gamma   90.00
#
_symmetry.space_group_name_H-M   'P 1'
#
loop_
_entity.id
_entity.type
_entity.pdbx_description
1 polymer ?
#
loop_
_entity_poly.entity_id
_entity_poly.type
_entity_poly.pdbx_seq_one_letter_code
_entity_poly.pdbx_strand_id
1 'polypeptide(L)'
;MLARRSWSTAQTMAQLRDGFAWWRAYYHYVKPHEALRIELATLRERGGQRIPQRYRACTPAMAAGATDHRWAVVELLNYPVPA
;
A
#
# COMPACT_ATOMS: atom_id res chain seq x y z
N MET A 1 32.83 18.38 -11.97
CA MET A 1 31.92 17.41 -11.31
C MET A 1 30.79 17.11 -12.29
N LEU A 2 30.68 15.89 -12.83
CA LEU A 2 29.58 15.53 -13.73
C LEU A 2 28.32 15.25 -12.89
N ALA A 3 27.36 16.17 -12.89
CA ALA A 3 26.03 15.91 -12.36
C ALA A 3 25.14 15.44 -13.53
N ARG A 4 24.69 14.19 -13.49
CA ARG A 4 23.66 13.71 -14.43
C ARG A 4 22.35 14.39 -14.07
N ARG A 5 21.86 15.27 -14.95
CA ARG A 5 20.52 15.87 -14.82
C ARG A 5 19.48 14.75 -14.90
N SER A 6 18.85 14.44 -13.77
CA SER A 6 17.72 13.52 -13.71
C SER A 6 16.46 14.24 -14.18
N TRP A 7 15.48 13.50 -14.69
CA TRP A 7 14.14 14.02 -14.99
C TRP A 7 13.28 14.16 -13.73
N SER A 8 13.91 14.30 -12.56
CA SER A 8 13.22 14.44 -11.27
C SER A 8 12.55 15.80 -11.19
N THR A 9 11.26 15.81 -10.87
CA THR A 9 10.52 17.03 -10.53
C THR A 9 10.87 17.53 -9.12
N ALA A 10 11.37 16.65 -8.25
CA ALA A 10 11.90 17.01 -6.95
C ALA A 10 13.34 17.52 -7.10
N GLN A 11 13.54 18.82 -6.84
CA GLN A 11 14.83 19.51 -6.90
C GLN A 11 15.28 20.02 -5.52
N THR A 12 14.42 19.91 -4.52
CA THR A 12 14.70 20.29 -3.13
C THR A 12 14.65 19.09 -2.20
N MET A 13 15.36 19.17 -1.08
CA MET A 13 15.32 18.14 -0.05
C MET A 13 13.91 17.89 0.49
N ALA A 14 13.09 18.94 0.59
CA ALA A 14 11.70 18.84 1.00
C ALA A 14 10.88 17.96 0.03
N GLN A 15 10.93 18.27 -1.28
CA GLN A 15 10.21 17.50 -2.29
C GLN A 15 10.65 16.03 -2.35
N LEU A 16 11.95 15.75 -2.12
CA LEU A 16 12.45 14.38 -2.06
C LEU A 16 11.92 13.62 -0.85
N ARG A 17 11.83 14.28 0.31
CA ARG A 17 11.24 13.70 1.52
C ARG A 17 9.76 13.39 1.31
N ASP A 18 9.01 14.30 0.71
CA ASP A 18 7.59 14.09 0.42
C ASP A 18 7.37 12.91 -0.54
N GLY A 19 8.15 12.84 -1.62
CA GLY A 19 8.10 11.72 -2.56
C GLY A 19 8.46 10.37 -1.91
N PHE A 20 9.46 10.35 -1.02
CA PHE A 20 9.83 9.15 -0.28
C PHE A 20 8.76 8.74 0.73
N ALA A 21 8.18 9.70 1.46
CA ALA A 21 7.08 9.46 2.38
C ALA A 21 5.87 8.89 1.65
N TRP A 22 5.50 9.47 0.50
CA TRP A 22 4.45 8.95 -0.36
C TRP A 22 4.72 7.53 -0.85
N TRP A 23 5.93 7.25 -1.34
CA TRP A 23 6.31 5.91 -1.80
C TRP A 23 6.18 4.87 -0.69
N ARG A 24 6.67 5.17 0.52
CA ARG A 24 6.51 4.31 1.70
C ARG A 24 5.03 4.09 2.02
N ALA A 25 4.25 5.16 2.11
CA ALA A 25 2.84 5.08 2.47
C ALA A 25 2.07 4.21 1.47
N TYR A 26 2.27 4.42 0.17
CA TYR A 26 1.65 3.61 -0.88
C TYR A 26 2.06 2.13 -0.79
N TYR A 27 3.36 1.85 -0.61
CA TYR A 27 3.88 0.48 -0.54
C TYR A 27 3.31 -0.30 0.65
N HIS A 28 3.21 0.34 1.82
CA HIS A 28 2.79 -0.30 3.05
C HIS A 28 1.27 -0.40 3.23
N TYR A 29 0.50 0.62 2.81
CA TYR A 29 -0.92 0.71 3.12
C TYR A 29 -1.86 0.43 1.93
N VAL A 30 -1.42 0.73 0.70
CA VAL A 30 -2.29 0.64 -0.50
C VAL A 30 -2.00 -0.60 -1.33
N LYS A 31 -0.72 -0.90 -1.59
CA LYS A 31 -0.35 -1.99 -2.50
C LYS A 31 -0.39 -3.35 -1.80
N PRO A 32 -1.23 -4.30 -2.25
CA PRO A 32 -1.16 -5.68 -1.79
C PRO A 32 0.04 -6.39 -2.42
N HIS A 33 0.63 -7.35 -1.71
CA HIS A 33 1.76 -8.14 -2.19
C HIS A 33 1.43 -9.61 -2.17
N GLU A 34 1.80 -10.31 -3.24
CA GLU A 34 1.49 -11.74 -3.39
C GLU A 34 2.20 -12.60 -2.34
N ALA A 35 3.43 -12.26 -1.96
CA ALA A 35 4.19 -12.97 -0.94
C ALA A 35 3.57 -12.87 0.47
N LEU A 36 2.70 -11.89 0.71
CA LEU A 36 2.03 -11.68 2.00
C LEU A 36 0.60 -12.20 2.03
N ARG A 37 0.09 -12.75 0.92
CA ARG A 37 -1.31 -13.20 0.83
C ARG A 37 -1.61 -14.27 1.88
N ILE A 38 -2.79 -14.19 2.49
CA ILE A 38 -3.20 -15.10 3.55
C ILE A 38 -4.14 -16.14 2.95
N GLU A 39 -3.90 -17.42 3.24
CA GLU A 39 -4.77 -18.51 2.81
C GLU A 39 -6.11 -18.45 3.56
N LEU A 40 -7.21 -18.51 2.81
CA LEU A 40 -8.56 -18.51 3.37
C LEU A 40 -8.97 -19.96 3.67
N ALA A 41 -9.33 -20.21 4.93
CA ALA A 41 -9.79 -21.53 5.38
C ALA A 41 -11.13 -21.95 4.73
N THR A 42 -11.91 -21.00 4.21
CA THR A 42 -13.22 -21.26 3.60
C THR A 42 -13.33 -20.52 2.27
N LEU A 43 -13.82 -21.22 1.25
CA LEU A 43 -14.11 -20.60 -0.05
C LEU A 43 -15.21 -19.56 0.14
N ARG A 44 -14.92 -18.32 -0.24
CA ARG A 44 -15.84 -17.20 -0.07
C ARG A 44 -16.92 -17.24 -1.15
N GLU A 45 -18.18 -17.35 -0.76
CA GLU A 45 -19.31 -17.26 -1.70
C GLU A 45 -19.53 -15.80 -2.11
N ARG A 46 -19.63 -15.54 -3.42
CA ARG A 46 -19.95 -14.21 -3.96
C ARG A 46 -21.12 -14.34 -4.91
N GLY A 47 -22.28 -13.79 -4.52
CA GLY A 47 -23.47 -13.75 -5.39
C GLY A 47 -24.08 -15.12 -5.71
N GLY A 48 -24.03 -16.08 -4.78
CA GLY A 48 -24.60 -17.42 -4.96
C GLY A 48 -23.72 -18.38 -5.78
N GLN A 49 -22.58 -17.92 -6.32
CA GLN A 49 -21.54 -18.78 -6.87
C GLN A 49 -20.37 -18.91 -5.88
N ARG A 50 -19.95 -20.15 -5.64
CA ARG A 50 -18.69 -20.48 -4.97
C ARG A 50 -17.52 -20.16 -5.91
N ILE A 51 -17.07 -18.92 -5.90
CA ILE A 51 -15.79 -18.57 -6.52
C ILE A 51 -14.71 -19.05 -5.55
N PRO A 52 -13.76 -19.91 -5.98
CA PRO A 52 -12.72 -20.39 -5.09
C PRO A 52 -11.71 -19.27 -4.81
N GLN A 53 -12.04 -18.36 -3.89
CA GLN A 53 -11.07 -17.37 -3.41
C GLN A 53 -10.20 -18.03 -2.34
N ARG A 54 -9.09 -18.63 -2.77
CA ARG A 54 -8.14 -19.31 -1.88
C ARG A 54 -7.29 -18.35 -1.05
N TYR A 55 -7.09 -17.12 -1.52
CA TYR A 55 -6.20 -16.16 -0.88
C TYR A 55 -6.86 -14.79 -0.68
N ARG A 56 -6.58 -14.18 0.48
CA ARG A 56 -6.88 -12.78 0.77
C ARG A 56 -5.65 -11.91 0.51
N ALA A 57 -5.85 -10.80 -0.18
CA ALA A 57 -4.82 -9.79 -0.38
C ALA A 57 -4.37 -9.19 0.96
N CYS A 58 -3.07 -9.00 1.13
CA CYS A 58 -2.46 -8.46 2.33
C CYS A 58 -1.40 -7.42 1.96
N THR A 59 -1.38 -6.31 2.69
CA THR A 59 -0.33 -5.29 2.59
C THR A 59 0.71 -5.49 3.70
N PRO A 60 1.91 -4.88 3.61
CA PRO A 60 2.90 -4.99 4.67
C PRO A 60 2.40 -4.40 5.99
N ALA A 61 1.61 -3.32 5.96
CA ALA A 61 1.02 -2.74 7.17
C ALA A 61 -0.02 -3.70 7.79
N MET A 62 -0.77 -4.45 6.98
CA MET A 62 -1.65 -5.50 7.48
C MET A 62 -0.88 -6.66 8.10
N ALA A 63 0.17 -7.13 7.43
CA ALA A 63 1.01 -8.22 7.94
C ALA A 63 1.72 -7.84 9.25
N ALA A 64 2.06 -6.56 9.43
CA ALA A 64 2.62 -6.02 10.66
C ALA A 64 1.57 -5.70 11.75
N GLY A 65 0.27 -5.87 11.47
CA GLY A 65 -0.81 -5.55 12.41
C GLY A 65 -1.06 -4.05 12.64
N ALA A 66 -0.50 -3.18 11.80
CA ALA A 66 -0.69 -1.73 11.90
C ALA A 66 -2.07 -1.27 11.35
N THR A 67 -2.70 -2.09 10.51
CA THR A 67 -4.04 -1.88 9.97
C THR A 67 -4.69 -3.24 9.68
N ASP A 68 -6.01 -3.31 9.66
CA ASP A 68 -6.79 -4.53 9.37
C ASP A 68 -7.33 -4.58 7.93
N HIS A 69 -7.18 -3.47 7.20
CA HIS A 69 -7.66 -3.31 5.84
C HIS A 69 -6.62 -2.65 4.93
N ARG A 70 -6.87 -2.78 3.62
CA ARG A 70 -6.13 -2.09 2.57
C ARG A 70 -6.73 -0.71 2.36
N TRP A 71 -5.87 0.30 2.36
CA TRP A 71 -6.28 1.69 2.21
C TRP A 71 -6.49 2.03 0.74
N ALA A 72 -7.50 2.85 0.45
CA ALA A 72 -7.55 3.57 -0.81
C ALA A 72 -6.57 4.76 -0.78
N VAL A 73 -6.05 5.18 -1.93
CA VAL A 73 -5.16 6.36 -1.99
C VAL A 73 -5.83 7.61 -1.40
N VAL A 74 -7.08 7.84 -1.77
CA VAL A 74 -7.86 8.98 -1.27
C VAL A 74 -8.06 8.91 0.24
N GLU A 75 -8.34 7.74 0.78
CA GLU A 75 -8.51 7.51 2.23
C GLU A 75 -7.22 7.80 2.99
N LEU A 76 -6.09 7.28 2.48
CA LEU A 76 -4.78 7.46 3.08
C LEU A 76 -4.35 8.93 3.10
N LEU A 77 -4.61 9.67 2.01
CA LEU A 77 -4.25 11.08 1.91
C LEU A 77 -5.15 12.00 2.77
N ASN A 78 -6.37 11.56 3.09
CA ASN A 78 -7.30 12.31 3.94
C ASN A 78 -7.27 11.86 5.41
N TYR A 79 -6.43 10.88 5.76
CA TYR A 79 -6.37 10.38 7.12
C TYR A 79 -5.69 11.41 8.04
N PRO A 80 -6.32 11.78 9.18
CA PRO A 80 -5.75 12.75 10.09
C PRO A 80 -4.47 12.19 10.74
N VAL A 81 -3.40 12.96 10.69
CA VAL A 81 -2.17 12.66 11.42
C VAL A 81 -2.32 13.24 12.83
N PRO A 82 -2.08 12.45 13.90
CA PRO A 82 -2.06 13.00 15.26
C PRO A 82 -0.98 14.07 15.39
N ALA A 83 -1.31 15.16 16.10
CA ALA A 83 -0.43 16.31 16.32
C ALA A 83 0.72 16.02 17.28
#